data_AF-A0A4P7QXM0-F1
#
_entry.id   AF-A0A4P7QXM0-F1
#
_cell.length_a   1.000
_cell.length_b   1.000
_cell.length_c   1.000
_cell.angle_alpha   90.00
_cell.angle_beta   90.00
_cell.angle_gamma   90.00
#
_symmetry.space_group_name_H-M   'P 1'
#
loop_
_entity.id
_entity.type
_entity.pdbx_description
1 polymer ?
#
loop_
_entity_poly.entity_id
_entity_poly.type
_entity_poly.pdbx_seq_one_letter_code
_entity_poly.pdbx_strand_id
1 'polypeptide(L)'
;MSRWTILRTSGGQTLPLMRSLREAGFDVWTPAKTFRKTIRANTLMGTRQIEVEAPILPTFVFAREADVETLQGLMLQSISPHPAFSIFRYVDRHGGRRVPFFGEQSIAGLRQEEADRAADIKAIQDAETYAEAEAIRIAAIQSASARRRAEKAREREERNALRAQRCTVEAGKQVQLIEAPAFVGVTGVFEEVEGPYARVRFGAHSWKIEGWRVLPADSDKYQAA
;
A
#
# COMPACT_ATOMS: atom_id res chain seq x y z
N MET A 1 -10.09 21.58 -1.63
CA MET A 1 -10.15 20.10 -1.55
C MET A 1 -9.00 19.65 -0.68
N SER A 2 -9.27 19.01 0.46
CA SER A 2 -8.21 18.60 1.39
C SER A 2 -7.47 17.39 0.85
N ARG A 3 -6.15 17.53 0.62
CA ARG A 3 -5.27 16.45 0.17
C ARG A 3 -4.49 15.88 1.34
N TRP A 4 -4.02 14.65 1.16
CA TRP A 4 -3.20 13.92 2.11
C TRP A 4 -1.80 13.70 1.55
N THR A 5 -0.83 13.62 2.46
CA THR A 5 0.52 13.14 2.18
C THR A 5 0.88 11.99 3.11
N ILE A 6 2.01 11.34 2.86
CA ILE A 6 2.50 10.20 3.64
C ILE A 6 3.72 10.61 4.45
N LEU A 7 3.68 10.33 5.74
CA LEU A 7 4.81 10.28 6.64
C LEU A 7 5.27 8.83 6.77
N ARG A 8 6.58 8.62 6.83
CA ARG A 8 7.22 7.34 7.11
C ARG A 8 7.86 7.35 8.49
N THR A 9 7.71 6.24 9.20
CA THR A 9 8.40 5.97 10.46
C THR A 9 8.75 4.49 10.57
N SER A 10 9.41 4.08 11.65
CA SER A 10 9.64 2.65 11.91
C SER A 10 8.33 1.96 12.31
N GLY A 11 8.20 0.65 12.00
CA GLY A 11 6.91 -0.05 12.16
C GLY A 11 6.31 0.05 13.56
N GLY A 12 7.13 -0.09 14.60
CA GLY A 12 6.72 0.03 16.00
C GLY A 12 6.34 1.45 16.45
N GLN A 13 6.67 2.48 15.67
CA GLN A 13 6.43 3.89 15.99
C GLN A 13 5.21 4.47 15.27
N THR A 14 4.53 3.70 14.41
CA THR A 14 3.39 4.18 13.61
C THR A 14 2.27 4.79 14.47
N LEU A 15 1.75 4.04 15.46
CA LEU A 15 0.69 4.52 16.35
C LEU A 15 1.20 5.58 17.34
N PRO A 16 2.36 5.41 18.02
CA PRO A 16 2.93 6.47 18.85
C PRO A 16 3.09 7.81 18.11
N LEU A 17 3.58 7.78 16.86
CA LEU A 17 3.76 8.99 16.05
C LEU A 17 2.42 9.65 15.75
N MET A 18 1.45 8.89 15.23
CA MET A 18 0.13 9.42 14.90
C MET A 18 -0.52 10.07 16.14
N ARG A 19 -0.48 9.40 17.30
CA ARG A 19 -1.04 9.94 18.54
C ARG A 19 -0.35 11.23 18.98
N SER A 20 0.99 11.22 19.01
CA SER A 20 1.79 12.38 19.42
C SER A 20 1.57 13.60 18.52
N LEU A 21 1.49 13.40 17.20
CA LEU A 21 1.18 14.47 16.26
C LEU A 21 -0.27 14.95 16.40
N ARG A 22 -1.24 14.03 16.56
CA ARG A 22 -2.63 14.41 16.77
C ARG A 22 -2.84 15.20 18.06
N GLU A 23 -2.16 14.82 19.14
CA GLU A 23 -2.14 15.55 20.42
C GLU A 23 -1.55 16.96 20.28
N ALA A 24 -0.60 17.14 19.35
CA ALA A 24 -0.05 18.46 19.01
C ALA A 24 -0.92 19.27 18.05
N GLY A 25 -2.10 18.78 17.67
CA GLY A 25 -3.08 19.50 16.87
C GLY A 25 -2.98 19.28 15.35
N PHE A 26 -2.12 18.36 14.89
CA PHE A 26 -2.04 18.02 13.47
C PHE A 26 -3.21 17.13 13.04
N ASP A 27 -3.73 17.32 11.82
CA ASP A 27 -4.73 16.42 11.22
C ASP A 27 -3.98 15.25 10.57
N VAL A 28 -3.72 14.24 11.40
CA VAL A 28 -3.03 13.00 11.03
C VAL A 28 -3.88 11.78 11.32
N TRP A 29 -3.69 10.74 10.51
CA TRP A 29 -4.41 9.48 10.64
C TRP A 29 -3.56 8.31 10.16
N THR A 30 -3.74 7.14 10.75
CA THR A 30 -3.24 5.88 10.22
C THR A 30 -4.33 4.83 10.43
N PRO A 31 -4.62 3.96 9.43
CA PRO A 31 -5.59 2.90 9.62
C PRO A 31 -5.08 1.94 10.70
N ALA A 32 -5.91 1.67 11.70
CA ALA A 32 -5.59 0.80 12.82
C ALA A 32 -6.62 -0.34 12.96
N LYS A 33 -6.21 -1.41 13.63
CA LYS A 33 -7.09 -2.51 14.02
C LYS A 33 -6.81 -2.92 15.46
N THR A 34 -7.86 -3.27 16.18
CA THR A 34 -7.75 -3.85 17.51
C THR A 34 -7.83 -5.37 17.42
N PHE A 35 -7.00 -6.09 18.15
CA PHE A 35 -7.09 -7.54 18.27
C PHE A 35 -6.80 -7.99 19.69
N ARG A 36 -7.38 -9.13 20.08
CA ARG A 36 -7.10 -9.75 21.38
C ARG A 36 -5.79 -10.54 21.29
N LYS A 37 -4.86 -10.24 22.20
CA LYS A 37 -3.59 -10.95 22.35
C LYS A 37 -3.54 -11.60 23.73
N THR A 38 -3.31 -12.90 23.77
CA THR A 38 -2.97 -13.60 25.02
C THR A 38 -1.54 -13.27 25.39
N ILE A 39 -1.35 -12.75 26.60
CA ILE A 39 -0.03 -12.48 27.18
C ILE A 39 0.16 -13.31 28.44
N ARG A 40 1.42 -13.63 28.76
CA ARG A 40 1.75 -14.23 30.05
C ARG A 40 1.46 -13.19 31.14
N ALA A 41 0.75 -13.62 32.17
CA ALA A 41 0.42 -12.79 33.32
C ALA A 41 0.95 -13.47 34.58
N ASN A 42 1.43 -12.67 35.52
CA ASN A 42 1.84 -13.17 36.84
C ASN A 42 0.60 -13.39 37.74
N THR A 43 -0.32 -14.22 37.26
CA THR A 43 -1.59 -14.59 37.89
C THR A 43 -1.67 -16.11 38.02
N LEU A 44 -2.52 -16.63 38.91
CA LEU A 44 -2.67 -18.07 39.16
C LEU A 44 -2.91 -18.92 37.89
N MET A 45 -3.59 -18.34 36.89
CA MET A 45 -3.92 -18.95 35.58
C MET A 45 -2.81 -18.76 34.51
N GLY A 46 -1.71 -18.09 34.83
CA GLY A 46 -0.51 -17.92 33.98
C GLY A 46 -0.66 -17.05 32.72
N THR A 47 -1.89 -16.76 32.28
CA THR A 47 -2.16 -15.96 31.07
C THR A 47 -3.35 -15.03 31.25
N ARG A 48 -3.35 -13.91 30.54
CA ARG A 48 -4.50 -13.00 30.41
C ARG A 48 -4.62 -12.52 28.97
N GLN A 49 -5.84 -12.25 28.51
CA GLN A 49 -6.07 -11.62 27.22
C GLN A 49 -6.08 -10.10 27.39
N ILE A 50 -5.43 -9.40 26.47
CA ILE A 50 -5.48 -7.93 26.38
C ILE A 50 -5.91 -7.52 24.97
N GLU A 51 -6.62 -6.41 24.87
CA GLU A 51 -6.89 -5.77 23.58
C GLU A 51 -5.68 -4.91 23.20
N VAL A 52 -5.15 -5.15 22.01
CA VAL A 52 -3.99 -4.46 21.47
C VAL A 52 -4.37 -3.82 20.15
N GLU A 53 -4.13 -2.53 20.04
CA GLU A 53 -4.23 -1.79 18.78
C GLU A 53 -2.93 -1.96 17.99
N ALA A 54 -3.04 -2.22 16.68
CA ALA A 54 -1.92 -2.23 15.76
C ALA A 54 -2.28 -1.56 14.43
N PRO A 55 -1.31 -0.94 13.75
CA PRO A 55 -1.54 -0.36 12.44
C PRO A 55 -1.87 -1.45 11.41
N ILE A 56 -2.85 -1.18 10.54
CA ILE A 56 -3.13 -2.01 9.36
C ILE A 56 -1.99 -1.85 8.34
N LEU A 57 -1.46 -0.63 8.23
CA LEU A 57 -0.31 -0.28 7.41
C LEU A 57 0.85 0.20 8.29
N PRO A 58 1.71 -0.70 8.79
CA PRO A 58 2.89 -0.30 9.54
C PRO A 58 3.77 0.63 8.72
N THR A 59 4.51 1.52 9.39
CA THR A 59 5.45 2.50 8.84
C THR A 59 4.84 3.74 8.20
N PHE A 60 3.52 3.79 7.98
CA PHE A 60 2.87 4.90 7.28
C PHE A 60 1.90 5.66 8.17
N VAL A 61 1.99 6.99 8.15
CA VAL A 61 1.00 7.90 8.76
C VAL A 61 0.58 8.91 7.69
N PHE A 62 -0.70 9.15 7.55
CA PHE A 62 -1.28 10.14 6.64
C PHE A 62 -1.37 11.48 7.36
N ALA A 63 -0.95 12.56 6.70
CA ALA A 63 -1.06 13.93 7.22
C ALA A 63 -1.74 14.83 6.19
N ARG A 64 -2.49 15.83 6.64
CA ARG A 64 -3.05 16.83 5.73
C ARG A 64 -1.98 17.65 5.06
N GLU A 65 -2.27 18.05 3.83
CA GLU A 65 -1.42 18.97 3.07
C GLU A 65 -1.14 20.28 3.82
N ALA A 66 -2.14 20.81 4.52
CA ALA A 66 -2.02 22.07 5.27
C ALA A 66 -0.92 22.02 6.35
N ASP A 67 -0.60 20.83 6.86
CA ASP A 67 0.37 20.64 7.94
C ASP A 67 1.80 20.39 7.43
N VAL A 68 2.01 20.25 6.12
CA VAL A 68 3.29 19.79 5.54
C VAL A 68 4.44 20.72 5.86
N GLU A 69 4.25 22.03 5.77
CA GLU A 69 5.31 23.01 6.03
C GLU A 69 5.75 22.96 7.50
N THR A 70 4.79 22.92 8.42
CA THR A 70 5.06 22.79 9.86
C THR A 70 5.74 21.46 10.18
N LEU A 71 5.30 20.36 9.58
CA LEU A 71 5.93 19.05 9.74
C LEU A 71 7.37 19.02 9.21
N GLN A 72 7.67 19.73 8.12
CA GLN A 72 9.05 19.91 7.64
C GLN A 72 9.89 20.68 8.65
N GLY A 73 9.35 21.73 9.26
CA GLY A 73 10.00 22.46 10.34
C GLY A 73 10.35 21.56 11.53
N LEU A 74 9.41 20.71 11.96
CA LEU A 74 9.63 19.74 13.03
C LEU A 74 10.75 18.74 12.71
N MET A 75 10.86 18.30 11.46
CA MET A 75 11.94 17.39 11.03
C MET A 75 13.33 18.02 11.10
N LEU A 76 13.44 19.35 11.07
CA LEU A 76 14.71 20.07 11.13
C LEU A 76 15.14 20.39 12.57
N GLN A 77 14.28 20.14 13.56
CA GLN A 77 14.62 20.35 14.97
C GLN A 77 15.64 19.31 15.43
N SER A 78 16.65 19.77 16.18
CA SER A 78 17.68 18.89 16.74
C SER A 78 17.13 17.91 17.78
N ILE A 79 16.06 18.28 18.47
CA ILE A 79 15.34 17.45 19.44
C ILE A 79 13.85 17.66 19.18
N SER A 80 13.18 16.62 18.70
CA SER A 80 11.73 16.61 18.49
C SER A 80 11.03 15.86 19.64
N PRO A 81 9.91 16.37 20.16
CA PRO A 81 9.08 15.65 21.13
C PRO A 81 8.32 14.48 20.49
N HIS A 82 8.35 14.36 19.16
CA HIS A 82 7.66 13.33 18.40
C HIS A 82 8.60 12.17 18.04
N PRO A 83 8.09 10.94 17.91
CA PRO A 83 8.86 9.83 17.34
C PRO A 83 9.46 10.20 15.98
N ALA A 84 10.64 9.68 15.66
CA ALA A 84 11.32 10.02 14.41
C ALA A 84 10.46 9.66 13.18
N PHE A 85 10.37 10.59 12.23
CA PHE A 85 9.63 10.41 10.98
C PHE A 85 10.27 11.15 9.81
N SER A 86 9.83 10.82 8.60
CA SER A 86 10.18 11.54 7.39
C SER A 86 8.98 11.70 6.46
N ILE A 87 8.86 12.82 5.77
CA ILE A 87 7.85 12.96 4.72
C ILE A 87 8.29 12.11 3.52
N PHE A 88 7.37 11.29 2.99
CA PHE A 88 7.61 10.50 1.80
C PHE A 88 7.87 11.43 0.61
N ARG A 89 8.97 11.16 -0.11
CA ARG A 89 9.38 11.93 -1.28
C ARG A 89 9.73 10.97 -2.41
N TYR A 90 9.35 11.34 -3.62
CA TYR A 90 9.77 10.63 -4.84
C TYR A 90 10.62 11.56 -5.71
N VAL A 91 11.44 10.96 -6.57
CA VAL A 91 12.24 11.68 -7.56
C VAL A 91 11.39 11.78 -8.82
N ASP A 92 11.14 13.00 -9.30
CA ASP A 92 10.46 13.22 -10.56
C ASP A 92 11.41 13.00 -11.75
N ARG A 93 10.86 13.01 -12.97
CA ARG A 93 11.63 12.82 -14.22
C ARG A 93 12.74 13.86 -14.45
N HIS A 94 12.69 14.97 -13.73
CA HIS A 94 13.68 16.05 -13.81
C HIS A 94 14.72 15.97 -12.66
N GLY A 95 14.70 14.89 -11.88
CA GLY A 95 15.58 14.72 -10.72
C GLY A 95 15.14 15.51 -9.48
N GLY A 96 14.00 16.19 -9.53
CA GLY A 96 13.45 16.95 -8.42
C GLY A 96 12.82 16.05 -7.37
N ARG A 97 13.00 16.36 -6.08
CA ARG A 97 12.30 15.65 -4.99
C ARG A 97 10.93 16.27 -4.75
N ARG A 98 9.86 15.51 -4.93
CA ARG A 98 8.48 15.95 -4.71
C ARG A 98 7.80 15.17 -3.61
N VAL A 99 6.89 15.84 -2.91
CA VAL A 99 5.97 15.23 -1.93
C VAL A 99 4.69 14.86 -2.68
N PRO A 100 4.24 13.60 -2.64
CA PRO A 100 2.99 13.23 -3.29
C PRO A 100 1.80 13.70 -2.44
N PHE A 101 0.76 14.12 -3.16
CA PHE A 101 -0.53 14.48 -2.60
C PHE A 101 -1.63 13.66 -3.25
N PHE A 102 -2.53 13.10 -2.46
CA PHE A 102 -3.66 12.32 -2.95
C PHE A 102 -4.95 12.81 -2.30
N GLY A 103 -6.07 12.62 -3.00
CA GLY A 103 -7.38 13.00 -2.52
C GLY A 103 -7.91 12.01 -1.47
N GLU A 104 -8.98 12.40 -0.78
CA GLU A 104 -9.67 11.55 0.20
C GLU A 104 -10.07 10.18 -0.39
N GLN A 105 -10.47 10.14 -1.67
CA GLN A 105 -10.87 8.92 -2.35
C GLN A 105 -9.76 7.86 -2.41
N SER A 106 -8.50 8.27 -2.46
CA SER A 106 -7.36 7.34 -2.49
C SER A 106 -7.18 6.58 -1.17
N ILE A 107 -7.70 7.11 -0.05
CA ILE A 107 -7.66 6.44 1.26
C ILE A 107 -9.01 5.89 1.70
N ALA A 108 -10.08 6.10 0.92
CA ALA A 108 -11.43 5.67 1.26
C ALA A 108 -11.51 4.16 1.53
N GLY A 109 -10.81 3.35 0.73
CA GLY A 109 -10.74 1.90 0.94
C GLY A 109 -10.08 1.51 2.27
N LEU A 110 -9.08 2.25 2.73
CA LEU A 110 -8.43 2.02 4.01
C LEU A 110 -9.35 2.42 5.19
N ARG A 111 -10.09 3.51 5.06
CA ARG A 111 -11.11 3.90 6.05
C ARG A 111 -12.24 2.87 6.13
N GLN A 112 -12.69 2.35 4.99
CA GLN A 112 -13.72 1.32 4.97
C GLN A 112 -13.23 0.04 5.66
N GLU A 113 -12.00 -0.42 5.39
CA GLU A 113 -11.46 -1.59 6.07
C GLU A 113 -11.29 -1.35 7.59
N GLU A 114 -10.89 -0.16 8.04
CA GLU A 114 -10.88 0.20 9.46
C GLU A 114 -12.29 0.14 10.08
N ALA A 115 -13.29 0.70 9.40
CA ALA A 115 -14.69 0.71 9.85
C ALA A 115 -15.28 -0.69 9.91
N ASP A 116 -15.06 -1.52 8.88
CA ASP A 116 -15.51 -2.92 8.84
C ASP A 116 -14.93 -3.71 10.02
N ARG A 117 -13.64 -3.53 10.31
CA ARG A 117 -12.96 -4.20 11.44
C ARG A 117 -13.50 -3.73 12.78
N ALA A 118 -13.76 -2.45 12.93
CA ALA A 118 -14.35 -1.91 14.15
C ALA A 118 -15.77 -2.45 14.36
N ALA A 119 -16.56 -2.58 13.28
CA ALA A 119 -17.90 -3.15 13.32
C ALA A 119 -17.89 -4.63 13.71
N ASP A 120 -16.98 -5.44 13.12
CA ASP A 120 -16.82 -6.85 13.48
C ASP A 120 -16.50 -7.03 14.97
N ILE A 121 -15.58 -6.21 15.51
CA ILE A 121 -15.18 -6.26 16.93
C ILE A 121 -16.35 -5.87 17.82
N LYS A 122 -17.06 -4.80 17.47
CA LYS A 122 -18.24 -4.36 18.21
C LYS A 122 -19.32 -5.44 18.22
N ALA A 123 -19.62 -6.05 17.07
CA ALA A 123 -20.59 -7.13 16.97
C ALA A 123 -20.19 -8.36 17.83
N ILE A 124 -18.89 -8.68 17.89
CA ILE A 124 -18.37 -9.73 18.77
C ILE A 124 -18.51 -9.35 20.26
N GLN A 125 -18.35 -8.07 20.62
CA GLN A 125 -18.51 -7.57 22.00
C GLN A 125 -19.98 -7.51 22.43
N ASP A 126 -20.87 -7.15 21.52
CA ASP A 126 -22.31 -7.01 21.76
C ASP A 126 -23.05 -8.37 21.75
N ALA A 127 -22.38 -9.47 21.35
CA ALA A 127 -22.95 -10.80 21.35
C ALA A 127 -23.26 -11.29 22.77
N GLU A 128 -24.49 -11.76 22.99
CA GLU A 128 -24.96 -12.22 24.30
C GLU A 128 -24.35 -13.59 24.67
N THR A 129 -24.04 -14.39 23.65
CA THR A 129 -23.50 -15.73 23.83
C THR A 129 -22.16 -15.94 23.12
N TYR A 130 -21.37 -16.88 23.65
CA TYR A 130 -20.13 -17.30 23.01
C TYR A 130 -20.37 -17.89 21.60
N ALA A 131 -21.47 -18.62 21.41
CA ALA A 131 -21.80 -19.23 20.13
C ALA A 131 -22.07 -18.17 19.04
N GLU A 132 -22.80 -17.10 19.39
CA GLU A 132 -23.03 -15.96 18.50
C GLU A 132 -21.74 -15.22 18.18
N ALA A 133 -20.91 -14.93 19.20
CA ALA A 133 -19.61 -14.29 19.00
C ALA A 133 -18.71 -15.08 18.03
N GLU A 134 -18.68 -16.40 18.17
CA GLU A 134 -17.88 -17.28 17.29
C GLU A 134 -18.48 -17.34 15.88
N ALA A 135 -19.80 -17.37 15.73
CA ALA A 135 -20.46 -17.32 14.43
C ALA A 135 -20.14 -16.02 13.66
N ILE A 136 -20.20 -14.88 14.34
CA ILE A 136 -19.83 -13.56 13.77
C ILE A 136 -18.37 -13.59 13.32
N ARG A 137 -17.46 -14.08 14.17
CA ARG A 137 -16.03 -14.19 13.85
C ARG A 137 -15.78 -15.06 12.60
N ILE A 138 -16.41 -16.22 12.52
CA ILE A 138 -16.28 -17.12 11.36
C ILE A 138 -16.80 -16.44 10.09
N ALA A 139 -17.96 -15.78 10.15
CA ALA A 139 -18.54 -15.05 9.03
C ALA A 139 -17.61 -13.93 8.54
N ALA A 140 -17.01 -13.15 9.45
CA ALA A 140 -16.04 -12.10 9.11
C ALA A 140 -14.78 -12.64 8.42
N ILE A 141 -14.27 -13.81 8.87
CA ILE A 141 -13.12 -14.46 8.22
C ILE A 141 -13.48 -14.94 6.81
N GLN A 142 -14.68 -15.52 6.66
CA GLN A 142 -15.17 -16.01 5.37
C GLN A 142 -15.40 -14.87 4.38
N SER A 143 -16.00 -13.76 4.81
CA SER A 143 -16.23 -12.59 3.95
C SER A 143 -14.92 -11.97 3.47
N ALA A 144 -13.93 -11.79 4.35
CA ALA A 144 -12.60 -11.31 3.97
C ALA A 144 -11.89 -12.26 3.00
N SER A 145 -12.02 -13.57 3.20
CA SER A 145 -11.46 -14.59 2.30
C SER A 145 -12.15 -14.61 0.94
N ALA A 146 -13.47 -14.38 0.89
CA ALA A 146 -14.22 -14.23 -0.35
C ALA A 146 -13.79 -12.99 -1.13
N ARG A 147 -13.66 -11.83 -0.46
CA ARG A 147 -13.14 -10.58 -1.07
C ARG A 147 -11.78 -10.79 -1.73
N ARG A 148 -10.81 -11.38 -1.02
CA ARG A 148 -9.47 -11.68 -1.56
C ARG A 148 -9.50 -12.63 -2.76
N ARG A 149 -10.41 -13.61 -2.76
CA ARG A 149 -10.56 -14.53 -3.91
C ARG A 149 -11.14 -13.81 -5.12
N ALA A 150 -12.15 -12.96 -4.92
CA ALA A 150 -12.74 -12.16 -5.99
C ALA A 150 -11.72 -11.18 -6.60
N GLU A 151 -10.93 -10.50 -5.77
CA GLU A 151 -9.86 -9.60 -6.23
C GLU A 151 -8.81 -10.34 -7.06
N LYS A 152 -8.30 -11.47 -6.56
CA LYS A 152 -7.35 -12.31 -7.31
C LYS A 152 -7.93 -12.86 -8.60
N ALA A 153 -9.23 -13.18 -8.63
CA ALA A 153 -9.91 -13.61 -9.84
C ALA A 153 -9.94 -12.48 -10.87
N ARG A 154 -10.31 -11.26 -10.45
CA ARG A 154 -10.27 -10.06 -11.30
C ARG A 154 -8.86 -9.76 -11.81
N GLU A 155 -7.85 -9.75 -10.95
CA GLU A 155 -6.44 -9.54 -11.36
C GLU A 155 -6.01 -10.60 -12.38
N ARG A 156 -6.42 -11.85 -12.19
CA ARG A 156 -6.15 -12.92 -13.16
C ARG A 156 -6.88 -12.71 -14.48
N GLU A 157 -8.13 -12.28 -14.45
CA GLU A 157 -8.91 -11.95 -15.65
C GLU A 157 -8.29 -10.77 -16.41
N GLU A 158 -7.94 -9.69 -15.70
CA GLU A 158 -7.24 -8.51 -16.25
C GLU A 158 -5.91 -8.92 -16.87
N ARG A 159 -5.09 -9.72 -16.16
CA ARG A 159 -3.82 -10.22 -16.70
C ARG A 159 -4.01 -11.15 -17.90
N ASN A 160 -5.05 -11.97 -17.90
CA ASN A 160 -5.38 -12.82 -19.04
C ASN A 160 -5.82 -11.98 -20.25
N ALA A 161 -6.60 -10.93 -20.02
CA ALA A 161 -7.02 -9.99 -21.07
C ALA A 161 -5.81 -9.23 -21.65
N LEU A 162 -4.86 -8.80 -20.82
CA LEU A 162 -3.60 -8.20 -21.26
C LEU A 162 -2.77 -9.19 -22.08
N ARG A 163 -2.61 -10.44 -21.60
CA ARG A 163 -1.89 -11.50 -22.35
C ARG A 163 -2.54 -11.86 -23.68
N ALA A 164 -3.84 -11.63 -23.84
CA ALA A 164 -4.54 -11.82 -25.11
C ALA A 164 -4.26 -10.70 -26.12
N GLN A 165 -3.81 -9.53 -25.67
CA GLN A 165 -3.38 -8.44 -26.57
C GLN A 165 -2.04 -8.82 -27.21
N ARG A 166 -2.00 -8.81 -28.54
CA ARG A 166 -0.75 -9.07 -29.29
C ARG A 166 0.19 -7.88 -29.15
N CYS A 167 1.48 -8.17 -28.91
CA CYS A 167 2.53 -7.17 -29.01
C CYS A 167 2.71 -6.77 -30.48
N THR A 168 2.61 -5.47 -30.78
CA THR A 168 2.70 -4.91 -32.14
C THR A 168 3.97 -4.09 -32.34
N VAL A 169 4.99 -4.27 -31.50
CA VAL A 169 6.25 -3.54 -31.61
C VAL A 169 7.09 -4.12 -32.75
N GLU A 170 7.72 -3.23 -33.53
CA GLU A 170 8.62 -3.63 -34.63
C GLU A 170 10.00 -4.02 -34.11
N ALA A 171 10.60 -5.04 -34.75
CA ALA A 171 12.00 -5.45 -34.51
C ALA A 171 12.96 -4.26 -34.62
N GLY A 172 13.92 -4.18 -33.70
CA GLY A 172 14.94 -3.13 -33.63
C GLY A 172 14.50 -1.84 -32.91
N LYS A 173 13.23 -1.69 -32.53
CA LYS A 173 12.76 -0.51 -31.77
C LYS A 173 13.21 -0.56 -30.31
N GLN A 174 13.50 0.60 -29.75
CA GLN A 174 13.71 0.72 -28.31
C GLN A 174 12.39 0.56 -27.56
N VAL A 175 12.43 -0.20 -26.48
CA VAL A 175 11.28 -0.53 -25.65
C VAL A 175 11.58 -0.35 -24.17
N GLN A 176 10.53 -0.14 -23.40
CA GLN A 176 10.53 -0.16 -21.95
C GLN A 176 9.63 -1.29 -21.45
N LEU A 177 9.94 -1.80 -20.26
CA LEU A 177 9.12 -2.81 -19.60
C LEU A 177 8.21 -2.20 -18.55
N ILE A 178 6.92 -2.51 -18.65
CA ILE A 178 5.93 -2.17 -17.63
C ILE A 178 5.71 -3.35 -16.68
N GLU A 179 5.39 -3.04 -15.43
CA GLU A 179 5.07 -4.04 -14.40
C GLU A 179 6.14 -5.14 -14.23
N ALA A 180 7.40 -4.76 -14.46
CA ALA A 180 8.58 -5.60 -14.28
C ALA A 180 9.55 -4.92 -13.32
N PRO A 181 9.37 -5.09 -11.98
CA PRO A 181 10.13 -4.35 -10.97
C PRO A 181 11.66 -4.45 -11.13
N ALA A 182 12.16 -5.58 -11.61
CA ALA A 182 13.60 -5.79 -11.85
C ALA A 182 14.17 -4.99 -13.03
N PHE A 183 13.31 -4.40 -13.87
CA PHE A 183 13.69 -3.70 -15.11
C PHE A 183 13.17 -2.25 -15.14
N VAL A 184 12.74 -1.71 -14.01
CA VAL A 184 12.28 -0.31 -13.91
C VAL A 184 13.42 0.63 -14.30
N GLY A 185 13.16 1.51 -15.27
CA GLY A 185 14.14 2.46 -15.80
C GLY A 185 15.14 1.87 -16.81
N VAL A 186 15.01 0.58 -17.16
CA VAL A 186 15.87 -0.08 -18.15
C VAL A 186 15.18 -0.10 -19.51
N THR A 187 15.86 0.41 -20.53
CA THR A 187 15.44 0.31 -21.94
C THR A 187 16.11 -0.87 -22.62
N GLY A 188 15.38 -1.58 -23.46
CA GLY A 188 15.88 -2.67 -24.30
C GLY A 188 15.63 -2.43 -25.78
N VAL A 189 16.16 -3.30 -26.63
CA VAL A 189 15.83 -3.35 -28.05
C VAL A 189 14.93 -4.56 -28.29
N PHE A 190 13.77 -4.33 -28.86
CA PHE A 190 12.83 -5.40 -29.22
C PHE A 190 13.40 -6.22 -30.38
N GLU A 191 13.35 -7.55 -30.29
CA GLU A 191 13.89 -8.45 -31.32
C GLU A 191 12.76 -9.11 -32.12
N GLU A 192 11.90 -9.87 -31.45
CA GLU A 192 10.85 -10.66 -32.09
C GLU A 192 9.69 -11.00 -31.14
N VAL A 193 8.53 -11.37 -31.71
CA VAL A 193 7.38 -11.94 -30.97
C VAL A 193 7.43 -13.46 -31.03
N GLU A 194 7.29 -14.11 -29.87
CA GLU A 194 7.19 -15.57 -29.74
C GLU A 194 5.90 -15.93 -28.96
N GLY A 195 4.78 -16.02 -29.67
CA GLY A 195 3.46 -16.28 -29.07
C GLY A 195 3.00 -15.13 -28.16
N PRO A 196 2.67 -15.38 -26.87
CA PRO A 196 2.33 -14.31 -25.92
C PRO A 196 3.57 -13.62 -25.32
N TYR A 197 4.77 -13.99 -25.76
CA TYR A 197 6.04 -13.43 -25.29
C TYR A 197 6.70 -12.58 -26.37
N ALA A 198 7.59 -11.71 -25.93
CA ALA A 198 8.48 -10.89 -26.71
C ALA A 198 9.92 -11.17 -26.28
N ARG A 199 10.85 -11.22 -27.24
CA ARG A 199 12.27 -11.27 -26.96
C ARG A 199 12.83 -9.85 -26.98
N VAL A 200 13.41 -9.43 -25.85
CA VAL A 200 13.95 -8.08 -25.68
C VAL A 200 15.40 -8.18 -25.24
N ARG A 201 16.27 -7.47 -25.94
CA ARG A 201 17.70 -7.42 -25.66
C ARG A 201 18.05 -6.24 -24.77
N PHE A 202 18.72 -6.53 -23.66
CA PHE A 202 19.29 -5.57 -22.72
C PHE A 202 20.81 -5.71 -22.75
N GLY A 203 21.49 -4.77 -23.43
CA GLY A 203 22.92 -4.85 -23.67
C GLY A 203 23.29 -6.07 -24.53
N ALA A 204 24.06 -6.99 -23.94
CA ALA A 204 24.51 -8.23 -24.60
C ALA A 204 23.58 -9.44 -24.36
N HIS A 205 22.54 -9.32 -23.54
CA HIS A 205 21.68 -10.44 -23.15
C HIS A 205 20.25 -10.25 -23.65
N SER A 206 19.66 -11.31 -24.21
CA SER A 206 18.25 -11.34 -24.62
C SER A 206 17.40 -12.09 -23.62
N TRP A 207 16.25 -11.50 -23.27
CA TRP A 207 15.32 -12.03 -22.27
C TRP A 207 13.95 -12.26 -22.91
N LYS A 208 13.28 -13.32 -22.47
CA LYS A 208 11.90 -13.62 -22.83
C LYS A 208 10.96 -12.95 -21.84
N ILE A 209 10.17 -12.00 -22.32
CA ILE A 209 9.27 -11.15 -21.53
C ILE A 209 7.84 -11.33 -22.02
N GLU A 210 6.83 -11.19 -21.16
CA GLU A 210 5.43 -11.22 -21.62
C GLU A 210 5.16 -10.02 -22.55
N GLY A 211 4.59 -10.26 -23.73
CA GLY A 211 4.49 -9.26 -24.79
C GLY A 211 3.71 -8.01 -24.41
N TRP A 212 2.68 -8.15 -23.57
CA TRP A 212 1.88 -7.03 -23.06
C TRP A 212 2.67 -6.10 -22.13
N ARG A 213 3.81 -6.55 -21.59
CA ARG A 213 4.69 -5.73 -20.76
C ARG A 213 5.65 -4.86 -21.57
N VAL A 214 5.71 -5.06 -22.89
CA VAL A 214 6.66 -4.35 -23.74
C VAL A 214 5.96 -3.16 -24.39
N LEU A 215 6.43 -1.96 -24.08
CA LEU A 215 5.95 -0.73 -24.70
C LEU A 215 7.08 -0.05 -25.49
N PRO A 216 6.78 0.63 -26.62
CA PRO A 216 7.74 1.51 -27.26
C PRO A 216 8.27 2.55 -26.27
N ALA A 217 9.58 2.82 -26.29
CA ALA A 217 10.18 3.79 -25.37
C ALA A 217 9.58 5.21 -25.50
N ASP A 218 9.03 5.53 -26.67
CA ASP A 218 8.42 6.83 -26.98
C ASP A 218 6.91 6.89 -26.66
N SER A 219 6.33 5.84 -26.06
CA SER A 219 4.89 5.81 -25.80
C SER A 219 4.51 6.52 -24.49
N ASP A 220 3.72 7.60 -24.63
CA ASP A 220 3.27 8.48 -23.53
C ASP A 220 2.31 7.86 -22.51
N LYS A 221 2.09 6.54 -22.55
CA LYS A 221 1.09 5.85 -21.72
C LYS A 221 1.32 5.93 -20.20
N TYR A 222 2.46 6.48 -19.76
CA TYR A 222 2.77 6.73 -18.34
C TYR A 222 2.81 8.21 -17.94
N GLN A 223 2.41 9.16 -18.81
CA GLN A 223 2.39 10.59 -18.44
C GLN A 223 1.21 11.01 -17.52
N ALA A 224 0.25 10.12 -17.24
CA ALA A 224 -1.04 10.51 -16.61
C ALA A 224 -1.45 9.71 -15.35
N ALA A 225 -0.50 9.13 -14.60
CA ALA A 225 -0.80 8.46 -13.32
C ALA A 225 -0.04 9.11 -12.15
#